data_AF-A0A7X0NKS8-F1
#
_entry.id   AF-A0A7X0NKS8-F1
#
_cell.length_a   1.000
_cell.length_b   1.000
_cell.length_c   1.000
_cell.angle_alpha   90.00
_cell.angle_beta   90.00
_cell.angle_gamma   90.00
#
_symmetry.space_group_name_H-M   'P 1'
#
loop_
_entity.id
_entity.type
_entity.pdbx_description
1 polymer ?
#
loop_
_entity_poly.entity_id
_entity_poly.type
_entity_poly.pdbx_seq_one_letter_code
_entity_poly.pdbx_strand_id
1 'polypeptide(L)'
;MRRRVSGDGGHADRLLAAARTCWGESPAGDGCVVAEAYDEDLRTVVRTLTVAKAVCGLLSARLAVLTRPEWMPLARAFGAAQDPRPELPPAALVTSKAERAVPRDLPVVHVHGTGTLQAYALFPDQGPCSLQDELPARVGAFFERHVWPHRELIRPSAERVAWRARNGYQLRTDTERRQLRHHGCARLGFDADRPTIAVLGHAPARDAELFGTTAEFAGADESANWLFLDPVPAADHPRIRCVGGALSTTMLWSMADVGVAFGDSDLPAFGIPVIQAGWSEGGACGGAHVAGSPYEHRRLLGEAIAKHAKGESILGPEQRERARLWLWLRRCGADVPSQLLPHWEQGDDYARALAVNLRHVEPGGDPLYGAVARMWERREPLLTRFDFHDPAALGALGSAR
;
A
#
# COMPACT_ATOMS: atom_id res chain seq x y z
N MET A 1 -12.78 -3.18 23.06
CA MET A 1 -14.13 -3.78 22.98
C MET A 1 -13.99 -5.30 23.03
N ARG A 2 -14.05 -5.87 24.24
CA ARG A 2 -14.18 -7.32 24.44
C ARG A 2 -15.59 -7.72 23.98
N ARG A 3 -15.71 -8.43 22.86
CA ARG A 3 -16.90 -9.24 22.59
C ARG A 3 -16.43 -10.63 22.23
N ARG A 4 -16.53 -11.54 23.22
CA ARG A 4 -16.70 -12.96 22.94
C ARG A 4 -17.94 -13.08 22.07
N VAL A 5 -17.75 -13.44 20.81
CA VAL A 5 -18.85 -13.87 19.93
C VAL A 5 -19.40 -15.16 20.53
N SER A 6 -20.56 -15.06 21.16
CA SER A 6 -21.34 -16.21 21.60
C SER A 6 -21.91 -16.87 20.35
N GLY A 7 -21.19 -17.87 19.83
CA GLY A 7 -21.49 -18.57 18.58
C GLY A 7 -20.27 -18.97 17.74
N ASP A 8 -19.08 -18.44 18.06
CA ASP A 8 -17.90 -18.48 17.18
C ASP A 8 -17.18 -19.84 17.09
N GLY A 9 -17.34 -20.72 18.08
CA GLY A 9 -16.64 -22.00 18.12
C GLY A 9 -16.86 -22.84 16.86
N GLY A 10 -18.10 -22.86 16.35
CA GLY A 10 -18.44 -23.61 15.15
C GLY A 10 -17.87 -23.03 13.85
N HIS A 11 -17.57 -21.74 13.77
CA HIS A 11 -16.92 -21.15 12.58
C HIS A 11 -15.41 -21.36 12.61
N ALA A 12 -14.78 -21.18 13.78
CA ALA A 12 -13.37 -21.45 13.97
C ALA A 12 -13.04 -22.92 13.67
N ASP A 13 -13.81 -23.87 14.20
CA ASP A 13 -13.59 -25.30 13.95
C ASP A 13 -13.77 -25.67 12.47
N ARG A 14 -14.78 -25.09 11.81
CA ARG A 14 -15.00 -25.29 10.37
C ARG A 14 -13.87 -24.73 9.52
N LEU A 15 -13.33 -23.58 9.89
CA LEU A 15 -12.17 -22.98 9.25
C LEU A 15 -10.92 -23.86 9.43
N LEU A 16 -10.64 -24.27 10.67
CA LEU A 16 -9.48 -25.13 10.96
C LEU A 16 -9.56 -26.46 10.21
N ALA A 17 -10.74 -27.07 10.13
CA ALA A 17 -10.94 -28.29 9.36
C ALA A 17 -10.71 -28.05 7.86
N ALA A 18 -11.30 -27.00 7.29
CA ALA A 18 -11.13 -26.66 5.87
C ALA A 18 -9.67 -26.33 5.52
N ALA A 19 -8.97 -25.57 6.37
CA ALA A 19 -7.56 -25.26 6.21
C ALA A 19 -6.68 -26.51 6.24
N ARG A 20 -6.94 -27.45 7.16
CA ARG A 20 -6.23 -28.75 7.19
C ARG A 20 -6.44 -29.56 5.93
N THR A 21 -7.66 -29.59 5.39
CA THR A 21 -7.94 -30.30 4.13
C THR A 21 -7.27 -29.62 2.95
N CYS A 22 -7.31 -28.29 2.88
CA CYS A 22 -6.77 -27.51 1.77
C CYS A 22 -5.24 -27.51 1.73
N TRP A 23 -4.58 -27.35 2.87
CA TRP A 23 -3.13 -27.16 2.93
C TRP A 23 -2.37 -28.31 3.56
N GLY A 24 -3.00 -29.08 4.45
CA GLY A 24 -2.47 -30.32 5.00
C GLY A 24 -1.00 -30.29 5.44
N GLU A 25 -0.37 -31.47 5.43
CA GLU A 25 1.07 -31.57 5.65
C GLU A 25 1.84 -30.90 4.50
N SER A 26 2.75 -30.01 4.86
CA SER A 26 3.67 -29.33 3.93
C SER A 26 4.84 -30.23 3.54
N PRO A 27 5.51 -29.98 2.40
CA PRO A 27 6.67 -30.74 1.96
C PRO A 27 7.76 -30.84 3.04
N ALA A 28 8.27 -32.07 3.20
CA ALA A 28 9.42 -32.38 4.03
C ALA A 28 10.70 -32.04 3.23
N GLY A 29 11.27 -30.87 3.50
CA GLY A 29 12.61 -30.52 3.06
C GLY A 29 13.38 -29.85 4.19
N ASP A 30 14.71 -29.85 4.06
CA ASP A 30 15.61 -29.39 5.12
C ASP A 30 15.55 -27.87 5.35
N GLY A 31 15.10 -27.10 4.33
CA GLY A 31 14.95 -25.65 4.39
C GLY A 31 13.68 -25.20 5.15
N CYS A 32 13.70 -23.98 5.68
CA CYS A 32 12.61 -23.40 6.47
C CYS A 32 12.20 -22.01 5.97
N VAL A 33 10.89 -21.76 5.85
CA VAL A 33 10.30 -20.42 5.65
C VAL A 33 9.66 -19.99 6.96
N VAL A 34 10.02 -18.80 7.44
CA VAL A 34 9.45 -18.23 8.67
C VAL A 34 8.33 -17.28 8.30
N ALA A 35 7.16 -17.44 8.92
CA ALA A 35 6.03 -16.55 8.81
C ALA A 35 5.80 -15.79 10.12
N GLU A 36 5.90 -14.45 10.08
CA GLU A 36 5.58 -13.58 11.21
C GLU A 36 4.13 -13.08 11.11
N ALA A 37 3.25 -13.75 11.85
CA ALA A 37 1.81 -13.51 11.85
C ALA A 37 1.33 -13.01 13.22
N TYR A 38 1.93 -11.92 13.72
CA TYR A 38 1.63 -11.32 15.04
C TYR A 38 0.46 -10.33 15.02
N ASP A 39 -0.41 -10.39 14.02
CA ASP A 39 -1.53 -9.46 13.90
C ASP A 39 -2.70 -9.85 14.82
N GLU A 40 -3.56 -8.88 15.15
CA GLU A 40 -4.81 -9.14 15.86
C GLU A 40 -5.93 -9.54 14.90
N ASP A 41 -5.78 -9.20 13.62
CA ASP A 41 -6.76 -9.46 12.58
C ASP A 41 -6.49 -10.80 11.87
N LEU A 42 -7.48 -11.71 11.93
CA LEU A 42 -7.47 -12.99 11.22
C LEU A 42 -7.12 -12.83 9.73
N ARG A 43 -7.61 -11.76 9.09
CA ARG A 43 -7.43 -11.51 7.66
C ARG A 43 -5.95 -11.34 7.31
N THR A 44 -5.25 -10.56 8.11
CA THR A 44 -3.80 -10.35 8.01
C THR A 44 -3.05 -11.66 8.25
N VAL A 45 -3.41 -12.40 9.30
CA VAL A 45 -2.78 -13.68 9.66
C VAL A 45 -2.90 -14.71 8.53
N VAL A 46 -4.12 -14.96 8.04
CA VAL A 46 -4.39 -15.93 6.96
C VAL A 46 -3.61 -15.56 5.71
N ARG A 47 -3.56 -14.27 5.35
CA ARG A 47 -2.84 -13.81 4.16
C ARG A 47 -1.33 -14.07 4.29
N THR A 48 -0.73 -13.71 5.41
CA THR A 48 0.69 -13.98 5.68
C THR A 48 0.99 -15.47 5.60
N LEU A 49 0.15 -16.31 6.22
CA LEU A 49 0.32 -17.78 6.18
C LEU A 49 0.13 -18.35 4.77
N THR A 50 -0.81 -17.82 3.99
CA THR A 50 -1.09 -18.27 2.62
C THR A 50 0.08 -17.98 1.68
N VAL A 51 0.64 -16.77 1.75
CA VAL A 51 1.86 -16.42 1.01
C VAL A 51 3.04 -17.27 1.47
N ALA A 52 3.22 -17.44 2.78
CA ALA A 52 4.30 -18.27 3.31
C ALA A 52 4.20 -19.72 2.83
N LYS A 53 2.99 -20.29 2.79
CA LYS A 53 2.73 -21.63 2.25
C LYS A 53 3.06 -21.72 0.76
N ALA A 54 2.75 -20.69 -0.02
CA ALA A 54 3.14 -20.63 -1.44
C ALA A 54 4.67 -20.63 -1.61
N VAL A 55 5.38 -19.85 -0.79
CA VAL A 55 6.85 -19.83 -0.78
C VAL A 55 7.42 -21.18 -0.32
N CYS A 56 6.84 -21.82 0.70
CA CYS A 56 7.21 -23.17 1.13
C CYS A 56 7.13 -24.19 -0.03
N GLY A 57 6.03 -24.17 -0.78
CA GLY A 57 5.82 -25.07 -1.92
C GLY A 57 6.88 -24.86 -3.00
N LEU A 58 7.21 -23.61 -3.31
CA LEU A 58 8.23 -23.26 -4.30
C LEU A 58 9.64 -23.72 -3.87
N LEU A 59 9.97 -23.55 -2.59
CA LEU A 59 11.29 -23.86 -2.05
C LEU A 59 11.43 -25.31 -1.54
N SER A 60 10.36 -26.11 -1.62
CA SER A 60 10.27 -27.41 -0.93
C SER A 60 10.68 -27.31 0.55
N ALA A 61 10.21 -26.26 1.24
CA ALA A 61 10.63 -25.92 2.59
C ALA A 61 9.50 -26.10 3.62
N ARG A 62 9.88 -26.37 4.87
CA ARG A 62 8.94 -26.42 6.00
C ARG A 62 8.48 -25.02 6.40
N LEU A 63 7.26 -24.93 6.94
CA LEU A 63 6.69 -23.68 7.46
C LEU A 63 6.97 -23.58 8.97
N ALA A 64 7.68 -22.54 9.41
CA ALA A 64 7.76 -22.14 10.81
C ALA A 64 6.94 -20.87 11.02
N VAL A 65 6.11 -20.83 12.07
CA VAL A 65 5.22 -19.68 12.31
C VAL A 65 5.52 -19.04 13.66
N LEU A 66 5.83 -17.75 13.61
CA LEU A 66 5.95 -16.86 14.74
C LEU A 66 4.65 -16.08 14.87
N THR A 67 3.85 -16.41 15.89
CA THR A 67 2.50 -15.85 16.03
C THR A 67 2.05 -15.82 17.49
N ARG A 68 0.90 -15.17 17.74
CA ARG A 68 0.24 -15.16 19.04
C ARG A 68 -0.34 -16.55 19.37
N PRO A 69 -0.42 -16.94 20.65
CA PRO A 69 -0.95 -18.26 21.03
C PRO A 69 -2.34 -18.57 20.46
N GLU A 70 -3.20 -17.55 20.32
CA GLU A 70 -4.55 -17.70 19.75
C GLU A 70 -4.56 -18.17 18.29
N TRP A 71 -3.53 -17.87 17.51
CA TRP A 71 -3.42 -18.24 16.10
C TRP A 71 -2.66 -19.55 15.86
N MET A 72 -2.07 -20.13 16.89
CA MET A 72 -1.32 -21.40 16.77
C MET A 72 -2.15 -22.56 16.20
N PRO A 73 -3.45 -22.75 16.55
CA PRO A 73 -4.27 -23.78 15.90
C PRO A 73 -4.40 -23.59 14.39
N LEU A 74 -4.51 -22.34 13.93
CA LEU A 74 -4.58 -21.99 12.51
C LEU A 74 -3.23 -22.23 11.83
N ALA A 75 -2.13 -21.79 12.44
CA ALA A 75 -0.77 -22.06 11.94
C ALA A 75 -0.54 -23.57 11.72
N ARG A 76 -0.94 -24.41 12.68
CA ARG A 76 -0.88 -25.87 12.56
C ARG A 76 -1.77 -26.39 11.43
N ALA A 77 -2.96 -25.80 11.23
CA ALA A 77 -3.83 -26.15 10.10
C ALA A 77 -3.22 -25.81 8.73
N PHE A 78 -2.32 -24.83 8.66
CA PHE A 78 -1.49 -24.53 7.49
C PHE A 78 -0.27 -25.46 7.33
N GLY A 79 -0.04 -26.37 8.29
CA GLY A 79 1.10 -27.29 8.29
C GLY A 79 2.36 -26.71 8.95
N ALA A 80 2.22 -25.75 9.87
CA ALA A 80 3.35 -25.25 10.63
C ALA A 80 4.02 -26.35 11.48
N ALA A 81 5.35 -26.37 11.48
CA ALA A 81 6.16 -27.27 12.30
C ALA A 81 5.90 -27.03 13.81
N GLN A 82 6.01 -28.09 14.61
CA GLN A 82 5.78 -28.02 16.06
C GLN A 82 6.84 -27.19 16.78
N ASP A 83 8.10 -27.22 16.31
CA ASP A 83 9.15 -26.32 16.77
C ASP A 83 9.29 -25.15 15.77
N PRO A 84 8.91 -23.92 16.18
CA PRO A 84 9.01 -22.75 15.32
C PRO A 84 10.45 -22.26 15.17
N ARG A 85 11.42 -22.74 15.97
CA ARG A 85 12.81 -22.32 15.86
C ARG A 85 13.50 -23.10 14.74
N PRO A 86 14.04 -22.41 13.73
CA PRO A 86 14.81 -23.08 12.70
C PRO A 86 16.23 -23.37 13.23
N GLU A 87 16.72 -24.59 13.03
CA GLU A 87 18.10 -24.99 13.39
C GLU A 87 19.14 -24.40 12.43
N LEU A 88 18.71 -24.11 11.21
CA LEU A 88 19.47 -23.43 10.15
C LEU A 88 18.89 -22.03 9.90
N PRO A 89 19.65 -21.09 9.31
CA PRO A 89 19.09 -19.83 8.85
C PRO A 89 17.88 -20.06 7.94
N PRO A 90 16.77 -19.32 8.10
CA PRO A 90 15.60 -19.53 7.28
C PRO A 90 15.87 -19.10 5.82
N ALA A 91 15.32 -19.86 4.88
CA ALA A 91 15.43 -19.59 3.45
C ALA A 91 14.63 -18.33 3.03
N ALA A 92 13.63 -17.96 3.82
CA ALA A 92 12.81 -16.77 3.61
C ALA A 92 12.09 -16.33 4.88
N LEU A 93 11.78 -15.04 4.96
CA LEU A 93 10.86 -14.45 5.93
C LEU A 93 9.64 -13.89 5.20
N VAL A 94 8.45 -14.23 5.68
CA VAL A 94 7.17 -13.68 5.20
C VAL A 94 6.49 -12.97 6.36
N THR A 95 6.20 -11.68 6.22
CA THR A 95 5.77 -10.86 7.36
C THR A 95 4.76 -9.79 6.96
N SER A 96 3.79 -9.52 7.83
CA SER A 96 2.86 -8.38 7.69
C SER A 96 3.35 -7.12 8.41
N LYS A 97 4.45 -7.21 9.19
CA LYS A 97 4.97 -6.13 10.04
C LYS A 97 6.45 -5.89 9.78
N ALA A 98 6.84 -5.77 8.52
CA ALA A 98 8.24 -5.62 8.17
C ALA A 98 8.81 -4.30 8.74
N GLU A 99 9.77 -4.42 9.66
CA GLU A 99 10.58 -3.28 10.09
C GLU A 99 11.43 -2.79 8.93
N ARG A 100 11.08 -1.62 8.39
CA ARG A 100 11.60 -1.15 7.11
C ARG A 100 13.10 -0.83 7.14
N ALA A 101 13.59 -0.32 8.26
CA ALA A 101 14.98 0.11 8.44
C ALA A 101 15.95 -1.04 8.74
N VAL A 102 15.45 -2.24 9.06
CA VAL A 102 16.30 -3.38 9.46
C VAL A 102 16.90 -4.01 8.20
N PRO A 103 18.23 -4.04 8.06
CA PRO A 103 18.89 -4.78 6.99
C PRO A 103 18.60 -6.28 7.11
N ARG A 104 18.40 -6.95 5.98
CA ARG A 104 18.04 -8.37 5.90
C ARG A 104 19.07 -9.15 5.10
N ASP A 105 19.59 -10.23 5.65
CA ASP A 105 20.53 -11.12 4.97
C ASP A 105 19.83 -12.26 4.22
N LEU A 106 18.49 -12.29 4.27
CA LEU A 106 17.64 -13.31 3.69
C LEU A 106 16.47 -12.68 2.91
N PRO A 107 15.87 -13.42 1.94
CA PRO A 107 14.70 -12.93 1.22
C PRO A 107 13.52 -12.61 2.14
N VAL A 108 12.96 -11.40 2.01
CA VAL A 108 11.80 -10.96 2.80
C VAL A 108 10.62 -10.68 1.89
N VAL A 109 9.49 -11.30 2.17
CA VAL A 109 8.20 -11.02 1.53
C VAL A 109 7.31 -10.27 2.53
N HIS A 110 7.17 -8.96 2.32
CA HIS A 110 6.26 -8.12 3.07
C HIS A 110 4.84 -8.18 2.49
N VAL A 111 3.93 -8.79 3.23
CA VAL A 111 2.54 -8.98 2.82
C VAL A 111 1.68 -7.86 3.36
N HIS A 112 0.88 -7.22 2.50
CA HIS A 112 0.00 -6.11 2.88
C HIS A 112 -1.28 -6.07 2.02
N GLY A 113 -2.04 -4.97 2.11
CA GLY A 113 -3.28 -4.72 1.38
C GLY A 113 -4.51 -4.69 2.29
N THR A 114 -5.57 -3.98 1.91
CA THR A 114 -6.80 -3.84 2.72
C THR A 114 -8.06 -4.41 2.07
N GLY A 115 -7.97 -4.92 0.83
CA GLY A 115 -9.08 -5.57 0.11
C GLY A 115 -8.71 -6.86 -0.61
N THR A 116 -7.42 -7.07 -0.89
CA THR A 116 -6.88 -8.14 -1.74
C THR A 116 -5.43 -8.48 -1.34
N LEU A 117 -4.78 -9.41 -2.06
CA LEU A 117 -3.41 -9.84 -1.78
C LEU A 117 -2.39 -9.00 -2.55
N GLN A 118 -1.61 -8.24 -1.80
CA GLN A 118 -0.44 -7.54 -2.28
C GLN A 118 0.77 -7.97 -1.45
N ALA A 119 1.94 -8.04 -2.09
CA ALA A 119 3.18 -8.29 -1.41
C ALA A 119 4.34 -7.57 -2.10
N TYR A 120 5.32 -7.17 -1.30
CA TYR A 120 6.62 -6.70 -1.76
C TYR A 120 7.68 -7.71 -1.37
N ALA A 121 8.69 -7.88 -2.22
CA ALA A 121 9.79 -8.78 -1.96
C ALA A 121 11.12 -8.03 -2.01
N LEU A 122 12.01 -8.37 -1.08
CA LEU A 122 13.42 -8.04 -1.16
C LEU A 122 14.23 -9.31 -1.23
N PHE A 123 15.17 -9.35 -2.16
CA PHE A 123 16.12 -10.43 -2.29
C PHE A 123 17.53 -9.88 -2.02
N PRO A 124 18.29 -10.51 -1.11
CA PRO A 124 19.58 -10.00 -0.66
C PRO A 124 20.71 -10.17 -1.68
N ASP A 125 20.51 -11.06 -2.66
CA ASP A 125 21.41 -11.23 -3.82
C ASP A 125 21.43 -10.00 -4.75
N GLN A 126 20.59 -8.99 -4.51
CA GLN A 126 20.46 -7.78 -5.33
C GLN A 126 21.09 -6.51 -4.72
N GLY A 127 21.73 -6.55 -3.55
CA GLY A 127 22.38 -5.37 -2.93
C GLY A 127 22.05 -5.23 -1.43
N PRO A 128 22.31 -4.08 -0.79
CA PRO A 128 21.82 -3.78 0.56
C PRO A 128 20.31 -4.05 0.68
N CYS A 129 19.82 -4.33 1.89
CA CYS A 129 18.58 -5.08 2.07
C CYS A 129 17.65 -4.52 3.15
N SER A 130 17.36 -3.22 3.12
CA SER A 130 16.27 -2.67 3.94
C SER A 130 15.10 -2.27 3.02
N LEU A 131 13.85 -2.46 3.47
CA LEU A 131 12.69 -1.99 2.70
C LEU A 131 12.70 -0.47 2.58
N GLN A 132 13.25 0.21 3.58
CA GLN A 132 13.33 1.66 3.62
C GLN A 132 14.19 2.19 2.47
N ASP A 133 15.38 1.63 2.29
CA ASP A 133 16.38 2.20 1.39
C ASP A 133 16.20 1.73 -0.06
N GLU A 134 15.72 0.50 -0.25
CA GLU A 134 15.83 -0.19 -1.54
C GLU A 134 14.51 -0.37 -2.26
N LEU A 135 13.42 -0.63 -1.53
CA LEU A 135 12.15 -1.01 -2.14
C LEU A 135 11.63 0.06 -3.12
N PRO A 136 11.60 1.36 -2.78
CA PRO A 136 11.11 2.38 -3.71
C PRO A 136 11.90 2.38 -5.01
N ALA A 137 13.24 2.31 -4.94
CA ALA A 137 14.10 2.30 -6.12
C ALA A 137 13.88 1.07 -6.99
N ARG A 138 13.74 -0.12 -6.39
CA ARG A 138 13.46 -1.37 -7.12
C ARG A 138 12.08 -1.36 -7.77
N VAL A 139 11.05 -0.90 -7.05
CA VAL A 139 9.70 -0.73 -7.61
C VAL A 139 9.71 0.29 -8.75
N GLY A 140 10.44 1.41 -8.60
CA GLY A 140 10.64 2.39 -9.67
C GLY A 140 11.32 1.79 -10.90
N ALA A 141 12.39 1.01 -10.71
CA ALA A 141 13.08 0.33 -11.81
C ALA A 141 12.17 -0.69 -12.53
N PHE A 142 11.36 -1.45 -11.77
CA PHE A 142 10.35 -2.33 -12.35
C PHE A 142 9.32 -1.52 -13.15
N PHE A 143 8.81 -0.42 -12.59
CA PHE A 143 7.84 0.44 -13.24
C PHE A 143 8.37 1.01 -14.57
N GLU A 144 9.57 1.57 -14.58
CA GLU A 144 10.21 2.11 -15.80
C GLU A 144 10.41 1.06 -16.88
N ARG A 145 10.80 -0.16 -16.49
CA ARG A 145 11.12 -1.23 -17.43
C ARG A 145 9.87 -1.93 -17.96
N HIS A 146 8.84 -2.11 -17.13
CA HIS A 146 7.75 -3.06 -17.38
C HIS A 146 6.36 -2.43 -17.42
N VAL A 147 6.17 -1.23 -16.89
CA VAL A 147 4.84 -0.59 -16.84
C VAL A 147 4.79 0.63 -17.76
N TRP A 148 5.76 1.53 -17.62
CA TRP A 148 5.84 2.77 -18.39
C TRP A 148 5.87 2.57 -19.93
N PRO A 149 6.61 1.59 -20.48
CA PRO A 149 6.62 1.37 -21.93
C PRO A 149 5.26 0.93 -22.49
N HIS A 150 4.42 0.31 -21.64
CA HIS A 150 3.10 -0.19 -22.00
C HIS A 150 1.96 0.75 -21.59
N ARG A 151 2.26 2.01 -21.22
CA ARG A 151 1.28 2.99 -20.74
C ARG A 151 0.07 3.17 -21.65
N GLU A 152 0.27 3.20 -22.97
CA GLU A 152 -0.82 3.36 -23.95
C GLU A 152 -1.84 2.21 -23.87
N LEU A 153 -1.34 0.98 -23.69
CA LEU A 153 -2.15 -0.23 -23.56
C LEU A 153 -2.89 -0.26 -22.21
N ILE A 154 -2.23 0.20 -21.15
CA ILE A 154 -2.76 0.20 -19.78
C ILE A 154 -3.73 1.36 -19.54
N ARG A 155 -3.58 2.49 -20.25
CA ARG A 155 -4.29 3.76 -20.01
C ARG A 155 -5.80 3.60 -19.81
N PRO A 156 -6.56 2.87 -20.66
CA PRO A 156 -8.00 2.71 -20.45
C PRO A 156 -8.33 2.07 -19.10
N SER A 157 -7.55 1.08 -18.68
CA SER A 157 -7.72 0.45 -17.38
C SER A 157 -7.29 1.37 -16.23
N ALA A 158 -6.22 2.15 -16.41
CA ALA A 158 -5.78 3.10 -15.40
C ALA A 158 -6.80 4.21 -15.15
N GLU A 159 -7.43 4.74 -16.20
CA GLU A 159 -8.51 5.72 -16.06
C GLU A 159 -9.73 5.13 -15.35
N ARG A 160 -10.10 3.87 -15.63
CA ARG A 160 -11.19 3.18 -14.90
C ARG A 160 -10.87 2.99 -13.41
N VAL A 161 -9.65 2.57 -13.09
CA VAL A 161 -9.22 2.43 -11.68
C VAL A 161 -9.26 3.77 -10.99
N ALA A 162 -8.76 4.82 -11.62
CA ALA A 162 -8.75 6.15 -11.03
C ALA A 162 -10.17 6.73 -10.87
N TRP A 163 -11.08 6.46 -11.82
CA TRP A 163 -12.50 6.80 -11.68
C TRP A 163 -13.15 6.06 -10.50
N ARG A 164 -12.88 4.76 -10.32
CA ARG A 164 -13.38 4.00 -9.16
C ARG A 164 -12.79 4.48 -7.84
N ALA A 165 -11.49 4.78 -7.81
CA ALA A 165 -10.82 5.32 -6.63
C ALA A 165 -11.37 6.71 -6.26
N ARG A 166 -11.82 7.48 -7.25
CA ARG A 166 -12.52 8.76 -7.09
C ARG A 166 -13.94 8.60 -6.54
N ASN A 167 -14.54 7.42 -6.40
CA ASN A 167 -15.92 7.30 -5.90
C ASN A 167 -16.12 7.81 -4.44
N GLY A 168 -15.05 8.02 -3.67
CA GLY A 168 -15.09 8.77 -2.39
C GLY A 168 -15.05 10.30 -2.53
N TYR A 169 -14.87 10.80 -3.76
CA TYR A 169 -14.78 12.20 -4.18
C TYR A 169 -15.91 12.50 -5.17
N GLN A 170 -17.02 13.01 -4.64
CA GLN A 170 -18.29 13.14 -5.38
C GLN A 170 -18.34 14.33 -6.36
N LEU A 171 -17.27 15.10 -6.48
CA LEU A 171 -17.19 16.24 -7.38
C LEU A 171 -17.09 15.78 -8.84
N ARG A 172 -17.92 16.34 -9.71
CA ARG A 172 -18.00 16.03 -11.15
C ARG A 172 -17.45 17.16 -12.01
N THR A 173 -17.49 18.40 -11.54
CA THR A 173 -17.05 19.58 -12.30
C THR A 173 -16.10 20.48 -11.51
N ASP A 174 -15.31 21.30 -12.22
CA ASP A 174 -14.45 22.31 -11.60
C ASP A 174 -15.26 23.40 -10.88
N THR A 175 -16.48 23.66 -11.34
CA THR A 175 -17.40 24.60 -10.67
C THR A 175 -17.84 24.08 -9.31
N GLU A 176 -18.25 22.81 -9.22
CA GLU A 176 -18.57 22.18 -7.94
C GLU A 176 -17.35 22.15 -7.02
N ARG A 177 -16.15 21.87 -7.56
CA ARG A 177 -14.90 21.93 -6.78
C ARG A 177 -14.68 23.32 -6.22
N ARG A 178 -14.80 24.38 -7.03
CA ARG A 178 -14.65 25.78 -6.58
C ARG A 178 -15.68 26.15 -5.52
N GLN A 179 -16.93 25.74 -5.67
CA GLN A 179 -17.98 26.00 -4.68
C GLN A 179 -17.69 25.32 -3.34
N LEU A 180 -17.31 24.03 -3.36
CA LEU A 180 -16.92 23.33 -2.13
C LEU A 180 -15.66 23.91 -1.51
N ARG A 181 -14.67 24.32 -2.32
CA ARG A 181 -13.49 25.02 -1.85
C ARG A 181 -13.88 26.27 -1.06
N HIS A 182 -14.68 27.17 -1.64
CA HIS A 182 -15.09 28.41 -0.97
C HIS A 182 -15.83 28.11 0.33
N HIS A 183 -16.75 27.14 0.32
CA HIS A 183 -17.47 26.72 1.52
C HIS A 183 -16.52 26.18 2.61
N GLY A 184 -15.60 25.29 2.23
CA GLY A 184 -14.64 24.69 3.15
C GLY A 184 -13.64 25.68 3.72
N CYS A 185 -13.09 26.57 2.88
CA CYS A 185 -12.23 27.66 3.30
C CYS A 185 -12.95 28.61 4.26
N ALA A 186 -14.18 29.03 3.94
CA ALA A 186 -14.97 29.90 4.81
C ALA A 186 -15.24 29.26 6.18
N ARG A 187 -15.56 27.97 6.22
CA ARG A 187 -15.78 27.22 7.48
C ARG A 187 -14.54 27.18 8.37
N LEU A 188 -13.34 27.23 7.79
CA LEU A 188 -12.07 27.19 8.51
C LEU A 188 -11.46 28.58 8.74
N GLY A 189 -12.10 29.64 8.24
CA GLY A 189 -11.58 31.00 8.27
C GLY A 189 -10.37 31.21 7.36
N PHE A 190 -10.30 30.48 6.25
CA PHE A 190 -9.27 30.60 5.22
C PHE A 190 -9.70 31.51 4.08
N ASP A 191 -8.70 32.14 3.48
CA ASP A 191 -8.84 32.93 2.26
C ASP A 191 -8.87 31.96 1.06
N ALA A 192 -10.02 31.83 0.40
CA ALA A 192 -10.21 30.87 -0.68
C ALA A 192 -9.37 31.16 -1.92
N ASP A 193 -8.90 32.41 -2.09
CA ASP A 193 -8.10 32.85 -3.22
C ASP A 193 -6.61 32.54 -3.05
N ARG A 194 -6.19 32.11 -1.85
CA ARG A 194 -4.81 31.67 -1.59
C ARG A 194 -4.64 30.18 -1.90
N PRO A 195 -3.43 29.76 -2.34
CA PRO A 195 -3.09 28.34 -2.41
C PRO A 195 -3.29 27.67 -1.06
N THR A 196 -3.82 26.46 -1.07
CA THR A 196 -4.04 25.66 0.13
C THR A 196 -3.18 24.39 0.08
N ILE A 197 -2.28 24.26 1.04
CA ILE A 197 -1.36 23.14 1.19
C ILE A 197 -1.94 22.16 2.19
N ALA A 198 -2.19 20.93 1.76
CA ALA A 198 -2.67 19.85 2.61
C ALA A 198 -1.53 18.93 3.04
N VAL A 199 -1.21 18.92 4.32
CA VAL A 199 -0.19 18.06 4.93
C VAL A 199 -0.86 16.81 5.47
N LEU A 200 -0.60 15.69 4.80
CA LEU A 200 -1.16 14.38 5.14
C LEU A 200 -0.50 13.81 6.40
N GLY A 201 -1.12 12.78 6.96
CA GLY A 201 -0.64 12.15 8.19
C GLY A 201 0.79 11.62 8.07
N HIS A 202 1.53 11.70 9.16
CA HIS A 202 2.94 11.28 9.28
C HIS A 202 3.13 10.23 10.37
N ALA A 203 4.25 9.52 10.36
CA ALA A 203 4.70 8.69 11.46
C ALA A 203 5.67 9.50 12.34
N PRO A 204 5.27 9.95 13.54
CA PRO A 204 6.03 10.94 14.31
C PRO A 204 7.49 10.58 14.59
N ALA A 205 7.80 9.31 14.82
CA ALA A 205 9.17 8.88 15.08
C ALA A 205 10.05 8.85 13.83
N ARG A 206 9.46 8.69 12.63
CA ARG A 206 10.20 8.49 11.37
C ARG A 206 10.26 9.75 10.53
N ASP A 207 9.18 10.51 10.52
CA ASP A 207 9.00 11.65 9.63
C ASP A 207 9.26 13.00 10.32
N ALA A 208 9.77 12.98 11.56
CA ALA A 208 9.90 14.16 12.43
C ALA A 208 10.62 15.33 11.75
N GLU A 209 11.72 15.07 11.05
CA GLU A 209 12.55 16.12 10.45
C GLU A 209 11.81 16.89 9.35
N LEU A 210 11.23 16.17 8.39
CA LEU A 210 10.54 16.80 7.26
C LEU A 210 9.14 17.30 7.64
N PHE A 211 8.46 16.65 8.59
CA PHE A 211 7.22 17.17 9.18
C PHE A 211 7.48 18.48 9.95
N GLY A 212 8.51 18.51 10.80
CA GLY A 212 8.96 19.70 11.51
C GLY A 212 9.35 20.83 10.55
N THR A 213 10.11 20.51 9.50
CA THR A 213 10.46 21.45 8.44
C THR A 213 9.22 22.05 7.75
N THR A 214 8.19 21.23 7.51
CA THR A 214 6.92 21.68 6.93
C THR A 214 6.19 22.63 7.88
N ALA A 215 6.11 22.28 9.17
CA ALA A 215 5.45 23.09 10.19
C ALA A 215 6.16 24.43 10.42
N GLU A 216 7.50 24.44 10.45
CA GLU A 216 8.31 25.66 10.54
C GLU A 216 8.10 26.57 9.34
N PHE A 217 8.14 26.01 8.12
CA PHE A 217 7.90 26.78 6.90
C PHE A 217 6.48 27.37 6.90
N ALA A 218 5.47 26.58 7.28
CA ALA A 218 4.08 27.03 7.39
C ALA A 218 3.89 28.16 8.41
N GLY A 219 4.62 28.12 9.53
CA GLY A 219 4.57 29.16 10.55
C GLY A 219 5.20 30.49 10.14
N ALA A 220 6.12 30.47 9.17
CA ALA A 220 6.76 31.65 8.62
C ALA A 220 6.09 32.14 7.31
N ASP A 221 5.34 31.27 6.64
CA ASP A 221 4.68 31.58 5.38
C ASP A 221 3.30 32.21 5.57
N GLU A 222 3.17 33.40 5.01
CA GLU A 222 1.92 34.13 4.95
C GLU A 222 1.20 33.99 3.62
N SER A 223 1.80 33.37 2.61
CA SER A 223 1.25 33.37 1.25
C SER A 223 0.24 32.25 0.99
N ALA A 224 0.22 31.18 1.78
CA ALA A 224 -0.70 30.05 1.63
C ALA A 224 -1.57 29.76 2.87
N ASN A 225 -2.65 29.00 2.67
CA ASN A 225 -3.38 28.32 3.74
C ASN A 225 -2.77 26.94 3.99
N TRP A 226 -2.80 26.48 5.23
CA TRP A 226 -2.17 25.23 5.64
C TRP A 226 -3.13 24.32 6.39
N LEU A 227 -3.40 23.15 5.83
CA LEU A 227 -4.27 22.12 6.39
C LEU A 227 -3.42 20.94 6.86
N PHE A 228 -3.26 20.79 8.17
CA PHE A 228 -2.59 19.63 8.74
C PHE A 228 -3.61 18.57 9.16
N LEU A 229 -3.32 17.30 8.85
CA LEU A 229 -4.08 16.18 9.40
C LEU A 229 -3.64 15.81 10.83
N ASP A 230 -2.37 16.08 11.16
CA ASP A 230 -1.81 15.87 12.48
C ASP A 230 -1.59 17.19 13.24
N PRO A 231 -1.55 17.17 14.58
CA PRO A 231 -1.30 18.37 15.38
C PRO A 231 0.06 19.02 15.06
N VAL A 232 0.10 20.36 15.09
CA VAL A 232 1.32 21.16 14.95
C VAL A 232 1.42 22.23 16.04
N PRO A 233 2.64 22.63 16.46
CA PRO A 233 2.83 23.64 17.50
C PRO A 233 2.25 25.03 17.15
N ALA A 234 2.20 25.39 15.87
CA ALA A 234 1.72 26.68 15.40
C ALA A 234 0.19 26.72 15.15
N ALA A 235 -0.60 25.99 15.95
CA ALA A 235 -2.05 25.86 15.75
C ALA A 235 -2.82 27.21 15.85
N ASP A 236 -2.28 28.18 16.58
CA ASP A 236 -2.88 29.52 16.74
C ASP A 236 -2.61 30.46 15.55
N HIS A 237 -1.79 30.03 14.58
CA HIS A 237 -1.52 30.84 13.39
C HIS A 237 -2.80 30.98 12.54
N PRO A 238 -3.17 32.18 12.07
CA PRO A 238 -4.45 32.42 11.41
C PRO A 238 -4.66 31.57 10.16
N ARG A 239 -3.57 31.15 9.51
CA ARG A 239 -3.56 30.37 8.26
C ARG A 239 -3.30 28.86 8.44
N ILE A 240 -3.13 28.39 9.68
CA ILE A 240 -2.88 26.97 9.97
C ILE A 240 -4.10 26.36 10.64
N ARG A 241 -4.57 25.22 10.15
CA ARG A 241 -5.63 24.43 10.80
C ARG A 241 -5.24 22.97 10.85
N CYS A 242 -5.35 22.39 12.05
CA CYS A 242 -5.35 20.95 12.23
C CYS A 242 -6.79 20.44 12.11
N VAL A 243 -7.06 19.54 11.16
CA VAL A 243 -8.43 19.08 10.85
C VAL A 243 -8.68 17.63 11.24
N GLY A 244 -7.71 16.87 11.76
CA GLY A 244 -7.89 15.63 12.55
C GLY A 244 -8.96 14.63 12.09
N GLY A 245 -9.19 14.48 10.78
CA GLY A 245 -10.25 13.62 10.22
C GLY A 245 -11.68 14.19 10.28
N ALA A 246 -11.87 15.43 10.73
CA ALA A 246 -13.17 16.12 10.79
C ALA A 246 -13.69 16.59 9.42
N LEU A 247 -12.85 16.54 8.38
CA LEU A 247 -13.25 16.82 7.00
C LEU A 247 -13.47 15.51 6.23
N SER A 248 -14.53 15.48 5.42
CA SER A 248 -14.66 14.42 4.42
C SER A 248 -13.53 14.52 3.39
N THR A 249 -13.16 13.38 2.82
CA THR A 249 -12.18 13.31 1.72
C THR A 249 -12.56 14.25 0.56
N THR A 250 -13.86 14.34 0.24
CA THR A 250 -14.38 15.28 -0.78
C THR A 250 -14.05 16.73 -0.43
N MET A 251 -14.27 17.14 0.82
CA MET A 251 -13.99 18.51 1.25
C MET A 251 -12.49 18.80 1.22
N LEU A 252 -11.68 17.92 1.84
CA LEU A 252 -10.22 18.07 1.89
C LEU A 252 -9.61 18.24 0.49
N TRP A 253 -9.99 17.37 -0.45
CA TRP A 253 -9.45 17.40 -1.82
C TRP A 253 -9.98 18.57 -2.64
N SER A 254 -11.20 19.05 -2.36
CA SER A 254 -11.73 20.25 -3.02
C SER A 254 -10.93 21.50 -2.66
N MET A 255 -10.42 21.54 -1.42
CA MET A 255 -9.62 22.63 -0.89
C MET A 255 -8.14 22.51 -1.24
N ALA A 256 -7.58 21.31 -1.34
CA ALA A 256 -6.15 21.14 -1.59
C ALA A 256 -5.74 21.58 -3.02
N ASP A 257 -4.69 22.39 -3.09
CA ASP A 257 -3.98 22.71 -4.34
C ASP A 257 -2.67 21.93 -4.44
N VAL A 258 -2.01 21.69 -3.30
CA VAL A 258 -0.78 20.89 -3.19
C VAL A 258 -0.90 19.98 -1.97
N GLY A 259 -0.48 18.73 -2.10
CA GLY A 259 -0.31 17.82 -0.98
C GLY A 259 1.14 17.71 -0.52
N VAL A 260 1.36 17.56 0.79
CA VAL A 260 2.62 17.05 1.37
C VAL A 260 2.32 15.68 1.96
N ALA A 261 2.97 14.64 1.46
CA ALA A 261 2.68 13.26 1.82
C ALA A 261 3.87 12.59 2.52
N PHE A 262 3.58 11.84 3.58
CA PHE A 262 4.56 11.02 4.31
C PHE A 262 4.40 9.51 4.05
N GLY A 263 3.56 9.16 3.07
CA GLY A 263 3.31 7.82 2.56
C GLY A 263 2.83 7.92 1.11
N ASP A 264 2.45 6.79 0.52
CA ASP A 264 1.79 6.76 -0.79
C ASP A 264 0.59 7.72 -0.86
N SER A 265 0.45 8.46 -1.95
CA SER A 265 -0.67 9.38 -2.19
C SER A 265 -1.30 9.19 -3.58
N ASP A 266 -2.62 9.15 -3.62
CA ASP A 266 -3.42 9.05 -4.84
C ASP A 266 -3.69 10.43 -5.48
N LEU A 267 -3.41 11.52 -4.75
CA LEU A 267 -3.71 12.89 -5.17
C LEU A 267 -3.15 13.27 -6.56
N PRO A 268 -1.90 12.91 -6.93
CA PRO A 268 -1.37 13.26 -8.25
C PRO A 268 -2.10 12.57 -9.38
N ALA A 269 -2.63 11.37 -9.14
CA ALA A 269 -3.48 10.67 -10.10
C ALA A 269 -4.77 11.48 -10.36
N PHE A 270 -5.27 12.23 -9.37
CA PHE A 270 -6.45 13.09 -9.51
C PHE A 270 -6.14 14.52 -9.98
N GLY A 271 -4.88 14.84 -10.26
CA GLY A 271 -4.46 16.15 -10.76
C GLY A 271 -4.04 17.14 -9.67
N ILE A 272 -3.88 16.70 -8.41
CA ILE A 272 -3.38 17.53 -7.31
C ILE A 272 -1.90 17.18 -7.09
N PRO A 273 -0.94 18.09 -7.34
CA PRO A 273 0.47 17.82 -7.11
C PRO A 273 0.77 17.41 -5.67
N VAL A 274 1.77 16.53 -5.50
CA VAL A 274 2.26 16.11 -4.19
C VAL A 274 3.77 16.30 -4.10
N ILE A 275 4.20 16.86 -2.97
CA ILE A 275 5.57 16.79 -2.48
C ILE A 275 5.64 15.59 -1.54
N GLN A 276 6.38 14.56 -1.95
CA GLN A 276 6.61 13.35 -1.17
C GLN A 276 7.77 13.61 -0.19
N ALA A 277 7.43 13.73 1.08
CA ALA A 277 8.36 14.01 2.17
C ALA A 277 8.71 12.75 2.98
N GLY A 278 7.81 11.78 3.08
CA GLY A 278 8.08 10.51 3.77
C GLY A 278 8.29 9.35 2.80
N TRP A 279 8.57 8.18 3.36
CA TRP A 279 8.77 6.95 2.58
C TRP A 279 7.48 6.51 1.86
N SER A 280 7.59 6.15 0.58
CA SER A 280 6.49 5.65 -0.25
C SER A 280 6.99 4.53 -1.15
N GLU A 281 6.23 3.45 -1.25
CA GLU A 281 6.51 2.32 -2.13
C GLU A 281 6.69 2.77 -3.59
N GLY A 282 5.87 3.73 -4.02
CA GLY A 282 5.89 4.30 -5.36
C GLY A 282 6.74 5.54 -5.53
N GLY A 283 7.53 5.93 -4.53
CA GLY A 283 8.25 7.21 -4.51
C GLY A 283 9.15 7.42 -5.74
N ALA A 284 9.73 6.34 -6.28
CA ALA A 284 10.59 6.39 -7.46
C ALA A 284 9.85 6.16 -8.81
N CYS A 285 8.52 6.07 -8.83
CA CYS A 285 7.75 5.90 -10.08
C CYS A 285 7.53 7.24 -10.85
N GLY A 286 7.97 8.38 -10.27
CA GLY A 286 7.88 9.69 -10.90
C GLY A 286 6.50 10.35 -10.86
N GLY A 287 5.59 9.87 -10.01
CA GLY A 287 4.24 10.44 -9.86
C GLY A 287 4.15 11.64 -8.90
N ALA A 288 5.20 11.91 -8.13
CA ALA A 288 5.27 13.00 -7.15
C ALA A 288 6.66 13.65 -7.15
N HIS A 289 6.79 14.82 -6.52
CA HIS A 289 8.07 15.50 -6.31
C HIS A 289 8.68 15.00 -5.00
N VAL A 290 9.76 14.25 -5.05
CA VAL A 290 10.41 13.70 -3.85
C VAL A 290 11.38 14.73 -3.27
N ALA A 291 11.26 15.01 -1.98
CA ALA A 291 12.21 15.84 -1.26
C ALA A 291 13.30 14.96 -0.62
N GLY A 292 14.56 15.11 -1.04
CA GLY A 292 15.68 14.35 -0.48
C GLY A 292 16.30 14.99 0.77
N SER A 293 15.92 16.23 1.10
CA SER A 293 16.43 16.96 2.26
C SER A 293 15.47 18.06 2.73
N PRO A 294 15.61 18.57 3.96
CA PRO A 294 14.86 19.74 4.43
C PRO A 294 15.02 20.98 3.54
N TYR A 295 16.21 21.19 2.99
CA TYR A 295 16.47 22.31 2.09
C TYR A 295 15.68 22.19 0.78
N GLU A 296 15.74 21.03 0.13
CA GLU A 296 14.98 20.75 -1.08
C GLU A 296 13.47 20.81 -0.82
N HIS A 297 13.03 20.32 0.34
CA HIS A 297 11.64 20.37 0.76
C HIS A 297 11.11 21.81 0.84
N ARG A 298 11.84 22.71 1.52
CA ARG A 298 11.48 24.14 1.58
C ARG A 298 11.46 24.78 0.20
N ARG A 299 12.43 24.45 -0.66
CA ARG A 299 12.48 24.96 -2.04
C ARG A 299 11.25 24.52 -2.83
N LEU A 300 10.87 23.25 -2.75
CA LEU A 300 9.68 22.70 -3.42
C LEU A 300 8.39 23.33 -2.89
N LEU A 301 8.27 23.55 -1.58
CA LEU A 301 7.12 24.24 -0.98
C LEU A 301 6.99 25.67 -1.52
N GLY A 302 8.08 26.44 -1.50
CA GLY A 302 8.08 27.81 -2.04
C GLY A 302 7.74 27.86 -3.53
N GLU A 303 8.31 26.95 -4.33
CA GLU A 303 8.00 26.84 -5.76
C GLU A 303 6.52 26.49 -6.00
N ALA A 304 5.99 25.54 -5.23
CA ALA A 304 4.60 25.10 -5.35
C ALA A 304 3.62 26.23 -5.04
N ILE A 305 3.86 26.99 -3.95
CA ILE A 305 3.02 28.12 -3.56
C ILE A 305 3.09 29.24 -4.61
N ALA A 306 4.29 29.59 -5.06
CA ALA A 306 4.48 30.65 -6.05
C ALA A 306 3.81 30.35 -7.41
N LYS A 307 3.83 29.09 -7.86
CA LYS A 307 3.14 28.65 -9.09
C LYS A 307 1.62 28.67 -8.92
N HIS A 308 1.09 28.12 -7.82
CA HIS A 308 -0.36 28.09 -7.62
C HIS A 308 -0.95 29.49 -7.38
N ALA A 309 -0.20 30.41 -6.79
CA ALA A 309 -0.61 31.82 -6.69
C ALA A 309 -0.81 32.49 -8.06
N LYS A 310 -0.18 31.96 -9.12
CA LYS A 310 -0.35 32.40 -10.52
C LYS A 310 -1.40 31.57 -11.29
N GLY A 311 -2.05 30.61 -10.63
CA GLY A 311 -2.96 29.65 -11.28
C GLY A 311 -2.25 28.53 -12.05
N GLU A 312 -0.94 28.36 -11.86
CA GLU A 312 -0.15 27.30 -12.47
C GLU A 312 -0.03 26.09 -11.53
N SER A 313 0.35 24.92 -12.05
CA SER A 313 0.62 23.72 -11.25
C SER A 313 2.07 23.25 -11.40
N ILE A 314 2.63 22.70 -10.33
CA ILE A 314 3.91 21.96 -10.40
C ILE A 314 3.73 20.53 -10.95
N LEU A 315 2.49 20.06 -11.13
CA LEU A 315 2.22 18.73 -11.68
C LEU A 315 2.30 18.77 -13.21
N GLY A 316 3.32 18.14 -13.78
CA GLY A 316 3.42 17.95 -15.24
C GLY A 316 2.44 16.89 -15.78
N PRO A 317 2.14 16.91 -17.10
CA PRO A 317 1.28 15.91 -17.73
C PRO A 317 1.85 14.50 -17.62
N GLU A 318 3.17 14.33 -17.78
CA GLU A 318 3.83 13.04 -17.61
C GLU A 318 3.73 12.54 -16.17
N GLN A 319 3.98 13.40 -15.18
CA GLN A 319 3.86 13.03 -13.76
C GLN A 319 2.45 12.58 -13.41
N ARG A 320 1.42 13.24 -13.95
CA ARG A 320 0.03 12.82 -13.78
C ARG A 320 -0.21 11.43 -14.39
N GLU A 321 0.28 11.18 -15.59
CA GLU A 321 0.15 9.86 -16.24
C GLU A 321 0.88 8.77 -15.44
N ARG A 322 2.10 9.05 -14.97
CA ARG A 322 2.86 8.16 -14.07
C ARG A 322 2.09 7.87 -12.79
N ALA A 323 1.48 8.87 -12.18
CA ALA A 323 0.64 8.69 -11.00
C ALA A 323 -0.62 7.86 -11.28
N ARG A 324 -1.26 8.03 -12.45
CA ARG A 324 -2.38 7.19 -12.89
C ARG A 324 -1.97 5.72 -13.04
N LEU A 325 -0.83 5.47 -13.66
CA LEU A 325 -0.28 4.12 -13.84
C LEU A 325 0.17 3.51 -12.52
N TRP A 326 0.78 4.27 -11.62
CA TRP A 326 1.13 3.79 -10.28
C TRP A 326 -0.11 3.41 -9.47
N LEU A 327 -1.15 4.25 -9.50
CA LEU A 327 -2.44 3.94 -8.87
C LEU A 327 -3.04 2.65 -9.45
N TRP A 328 -2.99 2.48 -10.78
CA TRP A 328 -3.43 1.26 -11.44
C TRP A 328 -2.58 0.05 -11.05
N LEU A 329 -1.26 0.19 -11.00
CA LEU A 329 -0.37 -0.89 -10.63
C LEU A 329 -0.70 -1.35 -9.22
N ARG A 330 -0.79 -0.45 -8.24
CA ARG A 330 -1.16 -0.85 -6.88
C ARG A 330 -2.54 -1.49 -6.79
N ARG A 331 -3.58 -0.88 -7.37
CA ARG A 331 -4.97 -1.33 -7.19
C ARG A 331 -5.42 -2.43 -8.16
N CYS A 332 -4.57 -2.86 -9.09
CA CYS A 332 -4.94 -3.84 -10.11
C CYS A 332 -3.74 -4.68 -10.57
N GLY A 333 -2.65 -4.02 -10.99
CA GLY A 333 -1.49 -4.73 -11.57
C GLY A 333 -0.70 -5.58 -10.58
N ALA A 334 -0.66 -5.17 -9.32
CA ALA A 334 0.02 -5.80 -8.18
C ALA A 334 -0.98 -6.35 -7.14
N ASP A 335 -2.26 -6.32 -7.50
CA ASP A 335 -3.36 -6.89 -6.75
C ASP A 335 -3.68 -8.26 -7.34
N VAL A 336 -3.25 -9.33 -6.64
CA VAL A 336 -3.49 -10.70 -7.10
C VAL A 336 -4.80 -11.22 -6.51
N PRO A 337 -5.85 -11.43 -7.34
CA PRO A 337 -7.07 -12.07 -6.87
C PRO A 337 -6.76 -13.52 -6.52
N SER A 338 -7.27 -14.03 -5.41
CA SER A 338 -7.07 -15.41 -4.98
C SER A 338 -8.38 -15.96 -4.43
N GLN A 339 -8.76 -17.18 -4.82
CA GLN A 339 -9.92 -17.85 -4.25
C GLN A 339 -9.63 -18.34 -2.83
N LEU A 340 -8.35 -18.55 -2.49
CA LEU A 340 -7.90 -18.90 -1.15
C LEU A 340 -8.19 -17.82 -0.11
N LEU A 341 -8.36 -16.57 -0.55
CA LEU A 341 -8.50 -15.41 0.33
C LEU A 341 -9.78 -14.63 -0.04
N PRO A 342 -10.82 -14.65 0.82
CA PRO A 342 -11.95 -13.77 0.64
C PRO A 342 -11.55 -12.29 0.65
N HIS A 343 -12.42 -11.46 0.08
CA HIS A 343 -12.30 -10.00 0.19
C HIS A 343 -12.50 -9.54 1.64
N TRP A 344 -11.81 -8.48 2.03
CA TRP A 344 -11.80 -7.96 3.41
C TRP A 344 -13.17 -7.43 3.84
N GLU A 345 -13.95 -6.94 2.87
CA GLU A 345 -15.30 -6.39 2.98
C GLU A 345 -16.33 -7.41 3.50
N GLN A 346 -15.97 -8.69 3.57
CA GLN A 346 -16.79 -9.71 4.24
C GLN A 346 -16.89 -9.47 5.76
N GLY A 347 -16.01 -8.64 6.34
CA GLY A 347 -16.13 -8.20 7.74
C GLY A 347 -16.20 -9.38 8.71
N ASP A 348 -17.24 -9.39 9.55
CA ASP A 348 -17.46 -10.42 10.57
C ASP A 348 -17.69 -11.83 9.96
N ASP A 349 -18.10 -11.92 8.70
CA ASP A 349 -18.32 -13.18 7.98
C ASP A 349 -17.04 -13.76 7.36
N TYR A 350 -15.90 -13.09 7.50
CA TYR A 350 -14.66 -13.49 6.82
C TYR A 350 -14.23 -14.93 7.12
N ALA A 351 -14.30 -15.36 8.39
CA ALA A 351 -13.92 -16.72 8.78
C ALA A 351 -14.83 -17.78 8.14
N ARG A 352 -16.12 -17.49 8.02
CA ARG A 352 -17.12 -18.35 7.37
C ARG A 352 -16.87 -18.41 5.87
N ALA A 353 -16.69 -17.26 5.22
CA ALA A 353 -16.37 -17.17 3.79
C ALA A 353 -15.08 -17.92 3.45
N LEU A 354 -14.04 -17.75 4.27
CA LEU A 354 -12.78 -18.45 4.12
C LEU A 354 -12.97 -19.96 4.22
N ALA A 355 -13.69 -20.45 5.25
CA ALA A 355 -13.95 -21.88 5.41
C ALA A 355 -14.72 -22.48 4.22
N VAL A 356 -15.63 -21.72 3.60
CA VAL A 356 -16.35 -22.14 2.39
C VAL A 356 -15.39 -22.19 1.19
N ASN A 357 -14.65 -21.12 0.95
CA ASN A 357 -13.69 -21.06 -0.15
C ASN A 357 -12.69 -22.22 -0.11
N LEU A 358 -12.10 -22.49 1.06
CA LEU A 358 -11.09 -23.55 1.23
C LEU A 358 -11.64 -24.97 1.01
N ARG A 359 -12.96 -25.18 1.03
CA ARG A 359 -13.57 -26.48 0.71
C ARG A 359 -13.78 -26.71 -0.78
N HIS A 360 -13.73 -25.66 -1.57
CA HIS A 360 -14.09 -25.68 -2.98
C HIS A 360 -12.96 -25.25 -3.91
N VAL A 361 -11.91 -24.65 -3.36
CA VAL A 361 -10.72 -24.25 -4.11
C VAL A 361 -9.83 -25.46 -4.36
N GLU A 362 -9.31 -25.56 -5.57
CA GLU A 362 -8.20 -26.44 -5.93
C GLU A 362 -6.91 -25.62 -5.83
N PRO A 363 -6.09 -25.76 -4.76
CA PRO A 363 -5.01 -24.81 -4.48
C PRO A 363 -4.01 -24.67 -5.62
N GLY A 364 -3.67 -25.77 -6.30
CA GLY A 364 -2.73 -25.76 -7.42
C GLY A 364 -3.21 -24.93 -8.64
N GLY A 365 -4.51 -24.64 -8.74
CA GLY A 365 -5.08 -23.79 -9.78
C GLY A 365 -5.20 -22.31 -9.41
N ASP A 366 -4.87 -21.94 -8.16
CA ASP A 366 -4.99 -20.55 -7.72
C ASP A 366 -3.90 -19.66 -8.34
N PRO A 367 -4.24 -18.50 -8.92
CA PRO A 367 -3.28 -17.62 -9.59
C PRO A 367 -2.19 -17.07 -8.64
N LEU A 368 -2.40 -17.12 -7.32
CA LEU A 368 -1.38 -16.76 -6.33
C LEU A 368 -0.08 -17.55 -6.54
N TYR A 369 -0.15 -18.87 -6.70
CA TYR A 369 1.06 -19.69 -6.77
C TYR A 369 1.91 -19.31 -7.98
N GLY A 370 1.28 -19.07 -9.13
CA GLY A 370 1.97 -18.57 -10.32
C GLY A 370 2.56 -17.18 -10.13
N ALA A 371 1.87 -16.29 -9.42
CA ALA A 371 2.38 -14.95 -9.12
C ALA A 371 3.58 -14.98 -8.16
N VAL A 372 3.53 -15.82 -7.11
CA VAL A 372 4.64 -16.01 -6.17
C VAL A 372 5.84 -16.64 -6.86
N ALA A 373 5.62 -17.65 -7.70
CA ALA A 373 6.70 -18.27 -8.48
C ALA A 373 7.40 -17.25 -9.38
N ARG A 374 6.65 -16.46 -10.17
CA ARG A 374 7.23 -15.39 -11.01
C ARG A 374 8.02 -14.38 -10.20
N MET A 375 7.43 -13.87 -9.11
CA MET A 375 8.08 -12.90 -8.24
C MET A 375 9.41 -13.44 -7.69
N TRP A 376 9.42 -14.71 -7.31
CA TRP A 376 10.59 -15.36 -6.71
C TRP A 376 11.69 -15.71 -7.72
N GLU A 377 11.33 -16.32 -8.85
CA GLU A 377 12.26 -16.76 -9.90
C GLU A 377 12.96 -15.57 -10.56
N ARG A 378 12.19 -14.50 -10.80
CA ARG A 378 12.68 -13.30 -11.48
C ARG A 378 13.18 -12.23 -10.52
N ARG A 379 13.07 -12.49 -9.21
CA ARG A 379 13.45 -11.54 -8.16
C ARG A 379 12.73 -10.19 -8.31
N GLU A 380 11.44 -10.23 -8.65
CA GLU A 380 10.62 -9.02 -8.81
C GLU A 380 10.32 -8.39 -7.44
N PRO A 381 10.34 -7.06 -7.32
CA PRO A 381 10.21 -6.38 -6.02
C PRO A 381 8.77 -6.34 -5.49
N LEU A 382 7.80 -6.76 -6.29
CA LEU A 382 6.39 -6.77 -5.94
C LEU A 382 5.68 -7.96 -6.61
N LEU A 383 4.65 -8.45 -5.94
CA LEU A 383 3.75 -9.47 -6.47
C LEU A 383 2.92 -8.87 -7.61
N THR A 384 2.91 -9.52 -8.77
CA THR A 384 2.20 -9.01 -9.96
C THR A 384 1.09 -9.96 -10.40
N ARG A 385 -0.08 -9.39 -10.73
CA ARG A 385 -1.23 -10.12 -11.28
C ARG A 385 -0.96 -10.57 -12.72
N PHE A 386 -0.37 -9.68 -13.51
CA PHE A 386 -0.05 -9.90 -14.91
C PHE A 386 1.42 -10.27 -15.05
N ASP A 387 1.74 -11.08 -16.05
CA ASP A 387 3.12 -11.26 -16.46
C ASP A 387 3.56 -10.08 -17.33
N PHE A 388 4.25 -9.11 -16.75
CA PHE A 388 4.73 -7.94 -17.50
C PHE A 388 5.93 -8.24 -18.41
N HIS A 389 6.45 -9.46 -18.40
CA HIS A 389 7.46 -9.93 -19.35
C HIS A 389 6.84 -10.56 -20.60
N ASP A 390 5.54 -10.86 -20.57
CA ASP A 390 4.80 -11.39 -21.71
C ASP A 390 3.87 -10.32 -22.31
N PRO A 391 4.18 -9.79 -23.51
CA PRO A 391 3.31 -8.84 -24.20
C PRO A 391 1.88 -9.35 -24.43
N ALA A 392 1.69 -10.67 -24.58
CA ALA A 392 0.37 -11.26 -24.78
C ALA A 392 -0.48 -11.18 -23.51
N ALA A 393 0.13 -11.37 -22.33
CA ALA A 393 -0.53 -11.22 -21.03
C ALA A 393 -1.06 -9.80 -20.81
N LEU A 394 -0.35 -8.78 -21.31
CA LEU A 394 -0.82 -7.39 -21.27
C LEU A 394 -1.85 -7.08 -22.38
N GLY A 395 -1.79 -7.78 -23.52
CA GLY A 395 -2.74 -7.59 -24.63
C GLY A 395 -4.20 -7.78 -24.24
N ALA A 396 -4.48 -8.68 -23.29
CA ALA A 396 -5.81 -8.91 -22.74
C ALA A 396 -6.41 -7.69 -22.00
N LEU A 397 -5.57 -6.75 -21.54
CA LEU A 397 -6.03 -5.50 -20.92
C LEU A 397 -6.64 -4.53 -21.94
N GLY A 398 -6.15 -4.55 -23.18
CA GLY A 398 -6.57 -3.67 -24.26
C GLY A 398 -7.86 -4.11 -24.95
N SER A 399 -8.19 -5.41 -24.89
CA SER A 399 -9.39 -6.00 -25.50
C SER A 399 -10.65 -5.93 -24.61
N ALA A 400 -10.48 -5.73 -23.30
CA ALA A 400 -11.58 -5.43 -22.37
C ALA A 400 -12.05 -3.97 -22.53
N ARG A 401 -12.74 -3.68 -23.64
CA ARG A 401 -13.43 -2.41 -23.89
C ARG A 401 -14.86 -2.44 -23.39
#